data_AF-A0A496B813-F1
#
_entry.id   AF-A0A496B813-F1
#
_cell.length_a   1.000
_cell.length_b   1.000
_cell.length_c   1.000
_cell.angle_alpha   90.00
_cell.angle_beta   90.00
_cell.angle_gamma   90.00
#
_symmetry.space_group_name_H-M   'P 1'
#
loop_
_entity.id
_entity.type
_entity.pdbx_description
1 polymer ?
#
loop_
_entity_poly.entity_id
_entity_poly.type
_entity_poly.pdbx_seq_one_letter_code
_entity_poly.pdbx_strand_id
1 'polypeptide(L)'
;MAKRRNFTPEFKAEVVLEALRGESSQAELCRRHNLSEQQLSKWKQQIVENVATLFVSSTDQQSSEAARIAHLEQLVGRLTVALDIQKKALTFLS
;
A
#
# COMPACT_ATOMS: atom_id res chain seq x y z
N MET A 1 10.94 20.94 -14.47
CA MET A 1 10.80 19.74 -13.60
C MET A 1 10.82 18.51 -14.50
N ALA A 2 11.75 17.58 -14.30
CA ALA A 2 11.86 16.38 -15.14
C ALA A 2 10.63 15.48 -14.95
N LYS A 3 9.95 15.15 -16.06
CA LYS A 3 8.79 14.25 -16.08
C LYS A 3 9.25 12.87 -15.59
N ARG A 4 8.85 12.49 -14.37
CA ARG A 4 9.13 11.14 -13.84
C ARG A 4 8.51 10.13 -14.79
N ARG A 5 9.32 9.21 -15.31
CA ARG A 5 8.83 8.10 -16.13
C ARG A 5 8.08 7.15 -15.20
N ASN A 6 6.78 6.99 -15.47
CA ASN A 6 5.93 6.06 -14.72
C ASN A 6 6.02 4.69 -15.40
N PHE A 7 6.29 3.66 -14.60
CA PHE A 7 6.29 2.26 -15.03
C PHE A 7 5.06 1.58 -14.44
N THR A 8 4.41 0.74 -15.25
CA THR A 8 3.26 -0.04 -14.79
C THR A 8 3.69 -1.09 -13.76
N PRO A 9 2.80 -1.51 -12.84
CA PRO A 9 3.09 -2.56 -11.87
C PRO A 9 3.55 -3.86 -12.54
N GLU A 10 2.91 -4.24 -13.66
CA GLU A 10 3.17 -5.47 -14.40
C GLU A 10 4.59 -5.47 -14.96
N PHE A 11 4.99 -4.34 -15.55
CA PHE A 11 6.34 -4.17 -16.08
C PHE A 11 7.41 -4.27 -14.99
N LYS A 12 7.18 -3.65 -13.83
CA LYS A 12 8.12 -3.75 -12.69
C LYS A 12 8.27 -5.19 -12.22
N ALA A 13 7.15 -5.92 -12.14
CA ALA A 13 7.16 -7.32 -11.72
C ALA A 13 7.93 -8.20 -12.71
N GLU A 14 7.68 -8.06 -14.01
CA GLU A 14 8.38 -8.80 -15.07
C GLU A 14 9.89 -8.60 -15.01
N VAL A 15 10.34 -7.34 -14.99
CA VAL A 15 11.78 -7.01 -14.98
C VAL A 15 12.46 -7.51 -13.69
N VAL A 16 11.80 -7.40 -12.53
CA VAL A 16 12.36 -7.91 -11.28
C VAL A 16 12.40 -9.43 -11.28
N LEU A 17 11.39 -10.11 -11.80
CA LEU A 17 11.38 -11.57 -11.91
C LEU A 17 12.50 -12.07 -12.82
N GLU A 18 12.73 -11.45 -13.99
CA GLU A 18 13.86 -11.80 -14.85
C GLU A 18 15.20 -11.59 -14.12
N ALA A 19 15.33 -10.48 -13.38
CA ALA A 19 16.52 -10.20 -12.57
C ALA A 19 16.74 -11.20 -11.42
N LEU A 20 15.67 -11.76 -10.84
CA LEU A 20 15.74 -12.75 -9.76
C LEU A 20 15.98 -14.16 -10.28
N ARG A 21 15.47 -14.49 -11.47
CA ARG A 21 15.70 -15.78 -12.15
C ARG A 21 17.14 -15.91 -12.66
N GLY A 22 17.83 -14.79 -12.86
CA GLY A 22 19.21 -14.77 -13.36
C GLY A 22 19.34 -15.08 -14.85
N GLU A 23 18.24 -14.95 -15.60
CA GLU A 23 18.20 -15.18 -17.06
C GLU A 23 19.00 -14.14 -17.84
N SER A 24 19.11 -12.92 -17.30
CA SER A 24 19.90 -11.82 -17.84
C SER A 24 20.69 -11.15 -16.70
N SER A 25 21.87 -10.61 -17.01
CA SER A 25 22.59 -9.81 -16.02
C SER A 25 21.84 -8.51 -15.71
N GLN A 26 22.02 -7.98 -14.49
CA GLN A 26 21.37 -6.72 -14.10
C GLN A 26 21.73 -5.56 -15.02
N ALA A 27 22.97 -5.54 -15.53
CA ALA A 27 23.45 -4.53 -16.45
C ALA A 27 22.75 -4.62 -17.82
N GLU A 28 22.53 -5.83 -18.34
CA GLU A 28 21.79 -6.04 -19.59
C GLU A 28 20.32 -5.64 -19.45
N LEU A 29 19.68 -5.98 -18.33
CA LEU A 29 18.30 -5.55 -18.04
C LEU A 29 18.18 -4.03 -17.97
N CYS A 30 19.11 -3.37 -17.28
CA CYS A 30 19.14 -1.92 -17.19
C CYS A 30 19.30 -1.27 -18.57
N ARG A 31 20.15 -1.83 -19.45
CA ARG A 31 20.31 -1.35 -20.82
C ARG A 31 19.07 -1.59 -21.67
N ARG A 32 18.52 -2.81 -21.66
CA ARG A 32 17.38 -3.22 -22.48
C ARG A 32 16.12 -2.43 -22.18
N HIS A 33 15.86 -2.19 -20.89
CA HIS A 33 14.68 -1.46 -20.43
C HIS A 33 14.95 0.04 -20.16
N ASN A 34 16.18 0.49 -20.42
CA ASN A 34 16.64 1.85 -20.20
C ASN A 34 16.34 2.33 -18.76
N LEU A 35 16.69 1.47 -17.79
CA LEU A 35 16.54 1.65 -16.35
C LEU A 35 17.90 1.98 -15.72
N SER A 36 17.88 2.69 -14.60
CA SER A 36 19.09 2.81 -13.77
C SER A 36 19.23 1.60 -12.84
N GLU A 37 20.46 1.22 -12.52
CA GLU A 37 20.74 0.13 -11.56
C GLU A 37 20.08 0.39 -10.19
N GLN A 38 20.04 1.65 -9.76
CA GLN A 38 19.37 2.06 -8.52
C GLN A 38 17.86 1.80 -8.57
N GLN A 39 17.19 2.03 -9.72
CA GLN A 39 15.76 1.74 -9.88
C GLN A 39 15.50 0.24 -9.77
N LEU A 40 16.29 -0.57 -10.47
CA LEU A 40 16.16 -2.02 -10.46
C LEU A 40 16.44 -2.61 -9.07
N SER A 41 17.45 -2.09 -8.37
CA SER A 41 17.76 -2.47 -6.99
C SER A 41 16.62 -2.14 -6.04
N LYS A 42 16.05 -0.93 -6.15
CA LYS A 42 14.89 -0.51 -5.36
C LYS A 42 13.68 -1.42 -5.58
N TRP A 43 13.36 -1.77 -6.82
CA TRP A 43 12.21 -2.65 -7.09
C TRP A 43 12.43 -4.06 -6.56
N LYS A 44 13.65 -4.59 -6.64
CA LYS A 44 14.01 -5.86 -6.00
C LYS A 44 13.79 -5.83 -4.50
N GLN A 45 14.28 -4.80 -3.83
CA GLN A 45 14.08 -4.63 -2.39
C GLN A 45 12.60 -4.54 -2.04
N GLN A 46 11.81 -3.75 -2.78
CA GLN A 46 10.37 -3.65 -2.56
C GLN A 46 9.67 -5.01 -2.70
N ILE A 47 10.03 -5.82 -3.69
CA ILE A 47 9.44 -7.16 -3.81
C ILE A 47 9.85 -8.04 -2.64
N VAL A 48 11.13 -8.10 -2.27
CA VAL A 48 11.59 -8.94 -1.14
C VAL A 48 10.90 -8.56 0.18
N GLU A 49 10.72 -7.27 0.45
CA GLU A 49 10.06 -6.79 1.68
C GLU A 49 8.55 -7.09 1.70
N ASN A 50 7.89 -7.08 0.53
CA ASN A 50 6.43 -7.18 0.45
C ASN A 50 5.94 -8.55 -0.03
N VAL A 51 6.79 -9.43 -0.57
CA VAL A 51 6.35 -10.72 -1.14
C VAL A 51 5.66 -11.60 -0.11
N ALA A 52 6.09 -11.55 1.15
CA ALA A 52 5.47 -12.30 2.25
C ALA A 52 3.99 -11.92 2.43
N THR A 53 3.63 -10.67 2.15
CA THR A 53 2.24 -10.18 2.27
C THR A 53 1.31 -10.79 1.23
N LEU A 54 1.84 -11.24 0.08
CA LEU A 54 1.06 -11.93 -0.95
C LEU A 54 0.61 -13.33 -0.51
N PHE A 55 1.29 -13.92 0.46
CA PHE A 55 0.97 -15.24 1.01
C PHE A 55 0.06 -15.17 2.25
N VAL A 56 -0.26 -13.97 2.73
CA VAL A 56 -1.26 -13.81 3.79
C VAL A 56 -2.64 -14.08 3.19
N SER A 57 -3.39 -14.98 3.82
CA SER A 57 -4.76 -15.32 3.39
C SER A 57 -5.61 -14.05 3.34
N SER A 58 -6.20 -13.77 2.16
CA SER A 58 -7.07 -12.61 1.97
C SER A 58 -8.23 -12.58 2.98
N THR A 59 -8.66 -13.75 3.45
CA THR A 59 -9.69 -13.92 4.49
C THR A 59 -9.27 -13.33 5.84
N ASP A 60 -8.02 -13.50 6.25
CA ASP A 60 -7.52 -12.98 7.55
C ASP A 60 -7.34 -11.47 7.50
N GLN A 61 -6.90 -10.95 6.35
CA GLN A 61 -6.71 -9.52 6.17
C GLN A 61 -8.05 -8.78 6.06
N GLN A 62 -9.00 -9.33 5.30
CA GLN A 62 -10.33 -8.77 5.13
C GLN A 62 -11.17 -8.83 6.42
N SER A 63 -11.02 -9.89 7.23
CA SER A 63 -11.71 -9.99 8.53
C SER A 63 -11.16 -9.01 9.56
N SER A 64 -9.84 -8.84 9.63
CA SER A 64 -9.18 -7.85 10.49
C SER A 64 -9.57 -6.42 10.10
N GLU A 65 -9.61 -6.12 8.80
CA GLU A 65 -10.02 -4.82 8.28
C GLU A 65 -11.50 -4.53 8.55
N ALA A 66 -12.38 -5.51 8.32
CA ALA A 66 -13.81 -5.41 8.65
C ALA A 66 -14.04 -5.16 10.15
N ALA A 67 -13.32 -5.86 11.04
CA ALA A 67 -13.40 -5.64 12.48
C ALA A 67 -12.96 -4.23 12.88
N ARG A 68 -11.90 -3.70 12.23
CA ARG A 68 -11.41 -2.34 12.47
C ARG A 68 -12.41 -1.29 11.98
N ILE A 69 -13.03 -1.50 10.83
CA ILE A 69 -14.08 -0.62 10.30
C ILE A 69 -15.27 -0.58 11.26
N ALA A 70 -15.78 -1.73 11.68
CA ALA A 70 -16.89 -1.80 12.63
C ALA A 70 -16.59 -1.08 13.96
N HIS A 71 -15.36 -1.22 14.47
CA HIS A 71 -14.94 -0.51 15.67
C HIS A 71 -14.91 1.02 15.47
N LEU A 72 -14.40 1.48 14.33
CA LEU A 72 -14.37 2.91 14.01
C LEU A 72 -15.79 3.48 13.83
N GLU A 73 -16.68 2.77 13.15
CA GLU A 73 -18.09 3.18 13.00
C GLU A 73 -18.79 3.30 14.36
N GLN A 74 -18.54 2.36 15.27
CA GLN A 74 -19.06 2.43 16.64
C GLN A 74 -18.54 3.67 17.40
N LEU A 75 -17.25 3.98 17.28
CA LEU A 75 -16.66 5.16 17.91
C LEU A 75 -17.25 6.45 17.33
N VAL A 76 -17.40 6.53 16.01
CA VAL A 76 -18.05 7.68 15.35
C VAL A 76 -19.46 7.86 15.88
N GLY A 77 -20.27 6.79 15.95
CA GLY A 77 -21.62 6.86 16.49
C GLY A 77 -21.67 7.37 17.94
N ARG A 78 -20.78 6.87 18.81
CA ARG A 78 -20.67 7.35 20.20
C ARG A 78 -20.30 8.83 20.29
N LEU A 79 -19.34 9.27 19.46
CA LEU A 79 -18.91 10.66 19.42
C LEU A 79 -20.03 11.58 18.91
N THR A 80 -20.78 11.17 17.89
CA THR A 80 -21.92 11.93 17.38
C THR A 80 -22.99 12.12 18.46
N VAL A 81 -23.35 11.06 19.18
CA VAL A 81 -24.30 11.15 20.30
C VAL A 81 -23.78 12.08 21.40
N ALA A 82 -22.50 11.95 21.78
CA ALA A 82 -21.91 12.82 22.80
C ALA A 82 -21.93 14.30 22.40
N LEU A 83 -21.64 14.60 21.12
CA LEU A 83 -21.70 15.95 20.58
C LEU A 83 -23.14 16.50 20.56
N ASP A 84 -24.13 15.68 20.21
CA ASP A 84 -25.53 16.11 20.22
C ASP A 84 -26.04 16.40 21.63
N ILE A 85 -25.66 15.58 22.62
CA ILE A 85 -25.96 15.84 24.03
C ILE A 85 -25.29 17.13 24.49
N GLN A 86 -24.01 17.33 24.16
CA GLN A 86 -23.27 18.53 24.51
C GLN A 86 -23.91 19.79 23.92
N LYS A 87 -24.31 19.76 22.65
CA LYS A 87 -25.03 20.87 21.99
C LYS A 87 -26.36 21.15 22.67
N LYS A 88 -27.16 20.13 22.98
CA LYS A 88 -28.43 20.29 23.69
C LYS A 88 -28.22 20.91 25.07
N ALA A 89 -27.25 20.42 25.84
CA ALA A 89 -26.93 20.98 27.16
C ALA A 89 -26.56 22.47 27.08
N LEU A 90 -25.74 22.85 26.09
CA LEU A 90 -25.40 24.26 25.85
C LEU A 90 -26.64 25.11 25.53
N THR A 91 -27.57 24.62 24.70
CA THR A 91 -28.82 25.35 24.39
C THR A 91 -29.79 25.45 25.57
N PHE A 92 -29.73 24.53 26.54
CA PHE A 92 -30.56 24.61 27.76
C PHE A 92 -29.97 25.57 28.80
N LEU A 93 -28.68 25.85 28.72
CA LEU A 93 -27.95 26.73 29.66
C LEU A 93 -27.80 28.17 29.17
N SER A 94 -28.07 28.43 27.88
CA SER A 94 -28.13 29.76 27.24
C SER A 94 -29.52 30.35 27.30
#